data_AF-A0A936GE50-F1
#
_entry.id   AF-A0A936GE50-F1
#
_cell.length_a   1.000
_cell.length_b   1.000
_cell.length_c   1.000
_cell.angle_alpha   90.00
_cell.angle_beta   90.00
_cell.angle_gamma   90.00
#
_symmetry.space_group_name_H-M   'P 1'
#
loop_
_entity.id
_entity.type
_entity.pdbx_description
1 polymer ?
#
loop_
_entity_poly.entity_id
_entity_poly.type
_entity_poly.pdbx_seq_one_letter_code
_entity_poly.pdbx_strand_id
1 'polypeptide(L)'
;MNNVLPDDILEEVAYFSAGGPDGDFQCDHPMIAGDPQDDELMSLNIFSVCGLSGEQDLIGQVNYPDGRIYSQHVQVLSSPNGTLYAELEFMPNINDPIGVYVFSLEGLDGKFESNAYYRKPDGPRLFSLDNNQVFLYGFAPQNL
;
A
#
# COMPACT_ATOMS: atom_id res chain seq x y z
N MET A 1 5.97 39.08 3.42
CA MET A 1 6.39 38.55 4.73
C MET A 1 5.27 37.65 5.22
N ASN A 2 5.46 36.34 5.10
CA ASN A 2 4.56 35.36 5.72
C ASN A 2 5.23 34.94 7.02
N ASN A 3 4.81 35.55 8.13
CA ASN A 3 5.14 35.12 9.48
C ASN A 3 4.13 34.03 9.86
N VAL A 4 4.46 32.78 9.59
CA VAL A 4 3.83 31.65 10.26
C VAL A 4 4.85 31.16 11.29
N LEU A 5 4.44 31.09 12.56
CA LEU A 5 5.30 30.75 13.69
C LEU A 5 5.74 29.27 13.62
N PRO A 6 6.87 28.90 14.24
CA PRO A 6 7.47 27.55 14.13
C PRO A 6 6.63 26.42 14.73
N ASP A 7 5.52 26.75 15.40
CA ASP A 7 4.64 25.78 16.05
C ASP A 7 3.64 25.14 15.06
N ASP A 8 3.42 25.74 13.88
CA ASP A 8 2.47 25.25 12.86
C ASP A 8 3.06 24.19 11.91
N ILE A 9 4.33 23.80 12.08
CA ILE A 9 4.99 22.74 11.26
C ILE A 9 5.05 21.40 12.01
N LEU A 10 4.57 21.32 13.25
CA LEU A 10 4.65 20.08 14.05
C LEU A 10 3.38 19.22 14.01
N GLU A 11 2.36 19.59 13.24
CA GLU A 11 1.26 18.70 12.87
C GLU A 11 1.44 18.19 11.43
N GLU A 12 2.63 17.66 11.11
CA GLU A 12 2.70 16.67 10.04
C GLU A 12 2.19 15.36 10.64
N VAL A 13 0.85 15.24 10.64
CA VAL A 13 0.12 14.02 10.98
C VAL A 13 0.82 12.91 10.22
N ALA A 14 1.49 12.05 10.98
CA ALA A 14 2.01 10.80 10.47
C ALA A 14 0.83 10.12 9.76
N TYR A 15 0.86 10.12 8.43
CA TYR A 15 0.01 9.28 7.62
C TYR A 15 0.55 7.86 7.79
N PHE A 16 0.41 7.34 9.01
CA PHE A 16 0.20 5.92 9.18
C PHE A 16 -1.08 5.68 8.38
N SER A 17 -0.95 5.07 7.21
CA SER A 17 -2.02 4.26 6.64
C SER A 17 -2.32 3.15 7.65
N ALA A 18 -3.03 3.55 8.71
CA ALA A 18 -3.67 2.70 9.67
C ALA A 18 -4.88 2.11 8.95
N GLY A 19 -4.98 0.78 9.01
CA GLY A 19 -6.16 0.06 8.58
C GLY A 19 -5.98 -0.64 7.24
N GLY A 20 -5.17 -1.70 7.23
CA GLY A 20 -5.71 -2.93 6.65
C GLY A 20 -7.02 -3.22 7.40
N PRO A 21 -8.10 -3.63 6.73
CA PRO A 21 -9.41 -3.73 7.34
C PRO A 21 -9.34 -4.52 8.65
N ASP A 22 -9.50 -3.80 9.77
CA ASP A 22 -10.07 -4.29 11.04
C ASP A 22 -11.56 -4.61 10.82
N GLY A 23 -11.84 -5.28 9.69
CA GLY A 23 -13.15 -5.61 9.20
C GLY A 23 -13.43 -7.06 9.56
N ASP A 24 -14.58 -7.27 10.19
CA ASP A 24 -15.19 -8.58 10.32
C ASP A 24 -15.63 -9.03 8.91
N PHE A 25 -14.68 -9.51 8.11
CA PHE A 25 -14.95 -9.97 6.75
C PHE A 25 -15.92 -11.14 6.82
N GLN A 26 -17.14 -10.95 6.33
CA GLN A 26 -18.07 -12.05 6.10
C GLN A 26 -18.09 -12.34 4.61
N CYS A 27 -17.23 -13.27 4.20
CA CYS A 27 -17.10 -13.68 2.81
C CYS A 27 -17.30 -15.20 2.70
N ASP A 28 -18.41 -15.59 2.08
CA ASP A 28 -18.78 -17.01 1.94
C ASP A 28 -18.08 -17.71 0.75
N HIS A 29 -17.40 -16.95 -0.10
CA HIS A 29 -16.65 -17.44 -1.25
C HIS A 29 -15.47 -16.51 -1.57
N PRO A 30 -14.44 -17.00 -2.27
CA PRO A 30 -13.28 -16.19 -2.64
C PRO A 30 -13.67 -14.93 -3.42
N MET A 31 -13.28 -13.75 -2.93
CA MET A 31 -13.52 -12.48 -3.61
C MET A 31 -12.55 -11.39 -3.16
N ILE A 32 -12.39 -10.37 -3.99
CA ILE A 32 -11.66 -9.14 -3.62
C ILE A 32 -12.44 -8.44 -2.51
N ALA A 33 -11.77 -8.22 -1.38
CA ALA A 33 -12.31 -7.61 -0.17
C ALA A 33 -11.81 -6.17 0.02
N GLY A 34 -10.61 -5.88 -0.49
CA GLY A 34 -10.00 -4.56 -0.50
C GLY A 34 -9.23 -4.35 -1.80
N ASP A 35 -9.61 -3.33 -2.55
CA ASP A 35 -8.90 -2.92 -3.76
C ASP A 35 -7.81 -1.90 -3.44
N PRO A 36 -6.63 -1.98 -4.09
CA PRO A 36 -5.65 -0.91 -4.04
C PRO A 36 -6.27 0.38 -4.61
N GLN A 37 -5.80 1.53 -4.16
CA GLN A 37 -6.31 2.83 -4.52
C GLN A 37 -5.25 3.64 -5.27
N ASP A 38 -5.69 4.51 -6.18
CA ASP A 38 -4.81 5.48 -6.82
C ASP A 38 -4.13 6.37 -5.76
N ASP A 39 -2.81 6.47 -5.79
CA ASP A 39 -2.05 7.12 -4.73
C ASP A 39 -0.71 7.73 -5.22
N GLU A 40 0.04 8.30 -4.29
CA GLU A 40 1.40 8.81 -4.48
C GLU A 40 2.43 7.68 -4.30
N LEU A 41 3.57 7.80 -4.98
CA LEU A 41 4.74 6.98 -4.67
C LEU A 41 5.14 7.19 -3.20
N MET A 42 5.66 6.14 -2.56
CA MET A 42 5.93 6.04 -1.12
C MET A 42 4.68 5.93 -0.23
N SER A 43 3.47 5.72 -0.80
CA SER A 43 2.27 5.35 -0.04
C SER A 43 2.09 3.82 -0.01
N LEU A 44 1.77 3.27 1.16
CA LEU A 44 1.42 1.86 1.32
C LEU A 44 0.01 1.60 0.75
N ASN A 45 -0.12 0.58 -0.09
CA ASN A 45 -1.41 0.03 -0.49
C ASN A 45 -1.54 -1.43 -0.08
N ILE A 46 -2.78 -1.84 0.12
CA ILE A 46 -3.14 -3.18 0.56
C ILE A 46 -4.18 -3.72 -0.43
N PHE A 47 -3.86 -4.84 -1.07
CA PHE A 47 -4.80 -5.60 -1.88
C PHE A 47 -5.22 -6.86 -1.12
N SER A 48 -6.50 -6.96 -0.77
CA SER A 48 -7.01 -8.00 0.13
C SER A 48 -8.05 -8.88 -0.57
N VAL A 49 -7.93 -10.19 -0.37
CA VAL A 49 -8.88 -11.22 -0.84
C VAL A 49 -9.39 -12.00 0.36
N CYS A 50 -10.70 -12.22 0.46
CA CYS A 50 -11.35 -12.96 1.55
C CYS A 50 -12.12 -14.18 1.03
N GLY A 51 -12.53 -15.06 1.92
CA GLY A 51 -13.34 -16.25 1.61
C GLY A 51 -12.52 -17.39 0.99
N LEU A 52 -11.20 -17.41 1.22
CA LEU A 52 -10.28 -18.38 0.65
C LEU A 52 -10.52 -19.80 1.20
N SER A 53 -10.20 -20.81 0.39
CA SER A 53 -10.30 -22.22 0.79
C SER A 53 -9.04 -22.67 1.53
N GLY A 54 -9.19 -22.93 2.83
CA GLY A 54 -8.15 -23.51 3.67
C GLY A 54 -6.82 -22.76 3.71
N GLU A 55 -5.82 -23.39 4.32
CA GLU A 55 -4.44 -22.92 4.25
C GLU A 55 -3.85 -23.32 2.88
N GLN A 56 -3.32 -22.34 2.16
CA GLN A 56 -2.69 -22.53 0.86
C GLN A 56 -1.53 -21.55 0.68
N ASP A 57 -0.58 -21.92 -0.17
CA ASP A 57 0.51 -21.03 -0.57
C ASP A 57 0.00 -20.07 -1.64
N LEU A 58 -0.04 -18.76 -1.34
CA LEU A 58 -0.35 -17.73 -2.32
C LEU A 58 0.91 -17.06 -2.81
N ILE A 59 0.93 -16.74 -4.10
CA ILE A 59 1.95 -15.87 -4.70
C ILE A 59 1.31 -14.51 -4.97
N GLY A 60 1.76 -13.51 -4.24
CA GLY A 60 1.43 -12.11 -4.49
C GLY A 60 2.42 -11.52 -5.49
N GLN A 61 1.91 -10.80 -6.49
CA GLN A 61 2.73 -10.07 -7.46
C GLN A 61 2.22 -8.67 -7.71
N VAL A 62 3.14 -7.73 -7.90
CA VAL A 62 2.86 -6.39 -8.40
C VAL A 62 3.68 -6.15 -9.65
N ASN A 63 2.98 -5.99 -10.79
CA ASN A 63 3.58 -5.63 -12.06
C ASN A 63 3.68 -4.11 -12.17
N TYR A 64 4.89 -3.62 -12.35
CA TYR A 64 5.19 -2.20 -12.51
C TYR A 64 4.84 -1.76 -13.94
N PRO A 65 4.59 -0.46 -14.16
CA PRO A 65 4.38 0.12 -15.49
C PRO A 65 5.53 -0.15 -16.49
N ASP A 66 6.75 -0.33 -15.98
CA ASP A 66 7.96 -0.60 -16.78
C ASP A 66 8.21 -2.09 -17.04
N GLY A 67 7.32 -2.97 -16.57
CA GLY A 67 7.43 -4.43 -16.72
C GLY A 67 8.28 -5.13 -15.65
N ARG A 68 8.84 -4.41 -14.67
CA ARG A 68 9.40 -5.05 -13.47
C ARG A 68 8.30 -5.75 -12.68
N ILE A 69 8.66 -6.81 -11.97
CA ILE A 69 7.74 -7.60 -11.17
C ILE A 69 8.28 -7.66 -9.75
N TYR A 70 7.47 -7.21 -8.79
CA TYR A 70 7.65 -7.54 -7.38
C TYR A 70 6.85 -8.80 -7.09
N SER A 71 7.43 -9.73 -6.33
CA SER A 71 6.77 -10.98 -5.96
C SER A 71 7.08 -11.35 -4.52
N GLN A 72 6.08 -11.83 -3.80
CA GLN A 72 6.24 -12.38 -2.46
C GLN A 72 5.31 -13.56 -2.21
N HIS A 73 5.70 -14.44 -1.30
CA HIS A 73 4.78 -15.41 -0.72
C HIS A 73 3.83 -14.68 0.22
N VAL A 74 2.53 -14.92 0.06
CA VAL A 74 1.48 -14.33 0.92
C VAL A 74 0.85 -15.44 1.72
N GLN A 75 0.74 -15.23 3.04
CA GLN A 75 0.12 -16.19 3.95
C GLN A 75 -1.39 -15.97 3.98
N VAL A 76 -2.14 -17.08 4.06
CA VAL A 76 -3.56 -17.02 4.40
C VAL A 76 -3.70 -16.88 5.91
N LEU A 77 -4.45 -15.87 6.32
CA LEU A 77 -4.76 -15.54 7.70
C LEU A 77 -6.23 -15.84 8.00
N SER A 78 -6.55 -16.03 9.28
CA SER A 78 -7.93 -16.18 9.75
C SER A 78 -8.36 -14.93 10.49
N SER A 79 -9.51 -14.38 10.12
CA SER A 79 -10.18 -13.33 10.89
C SER A 79 -10.79 -13.90 12.18
N PRO A 80 -11.22 -13.05 13.15
CA PRO A 80 -11.83 -13.51 14.40
C PRO A 80 -13.10 -14.35 14.22
N ASN A 81 -13.82 -14.18 13.11
CA ASN A 81 -15.02 -14.96 12.79
C ASN A 81 -14.72 -16.28 12.05
N GLY A 82 -13.45 -16.57 11.73
CA GLY A 82 -13.02 -17.78 11.03
C GLY A 82 -12.95 -17.64 9.51
N THR A 83 -13.28 -16.48 8.93
CA THR A 83 -13.12 -16.22 7.50
C THR A 83 -11.65 -16.11 7.16
N LEU A 84 -11.21 -16.90 6.18
CA LEU A 84 -9.84 -16.90 5.69
C LEU A 84 -9.63 -15.79 4.66
N TYR A 85 -8.51 -15.09 4.75
CA TYR A 85 -8.17 -13.97 3.88
C TYR A 85 -6.66 -13.87 3.67
N ALA A 86 -6.25 -13.06 2.70
CA ALA A 86 -4.86 -12.77 2.41
C ALA A 86 -4.70 -11.32 1.97
N GLU A 87 -3.55 -10.73 2.29
CA GLU A 87 -3.25 -9.32 2.00
C GLU A 87 -1.89 -9.19 1.32
N LEU A 88 -1.87 -8.51 0.18
CA LEU A 88 -0.68 -8.10 -0.53
C LEU A 88 -0.43 -6.63 -0.24
N GLU A 89 0.48 -6.38 0.69
CA GLU A 89 1.00 -5.05 0.98
C GLU A 89 2.10 -4.66 -0.01
N PHE A 90 2.05 -3.44 -0.52
CA PHE A 90 3.07 -2.93 -1.42
C PHE A 90 3.20 -1.41 -1.30
N MET A 91 4.45 -0.94 -1.27
CA MET A 91 4.79 0.48 -1.25
C MET A 91 5.87 0.75 -2.31
N PRO A 92 5.54 1.43 -3.41
CA PRO A 92 6.53 1.77 -4.43
C PRO A 92 7.47 2.86 -3.91
N ASN A 93 8.73 2.83 -4.35
CA ASN A 93 9.72 3.83 -3.95
C ASN A 93 9.51 5.15 -4.69
N ILE A 94 10.05 6.23 -4.13
CA ILE A 94 9.99 7.55 -4.78
C ILE A 94 10.64 7.56 -6.17
N ASN A 95 11.53 6.63 -6.49
CA ASN A 95 12.22 6.53 -7.78
C ASN A 95 11.58 5.55 -8.77
N ASP A 96 10.54 4.83 -8.35
CA ASP A 96 9.81 3.91 -9.22
C ASP A 96 8.97 4.68 -10.27
N PRO A 97 8.62 4.04 -11.41
CA PRO A 97 7.90 4.69 -12.49
C PRO A 97 6.49 5.10 -12.05
N ILE A 98 6.05 6.27 -12.50
CA ILE A 98 4.63 6.63 -12.43
C ILE A 98 3.84 5.79 -13.43
N GLY A 99 2.59 5.47 -13.12
CA GLY A 99 1.73 4.68 -14.00
C GLY A 99 0.81 3.73 -13.27
N VAL A 100 0.17 2.85 -14.04
CA VAL A 100 -0.73 1.82 -13.52
C VAL A 100 0.08 0.60 -13.09
N TYR A 101 -0.06 0.24 -11.82
CA TYR A 101 0.47 -0.97 -11.23
C TYR A 101 -0.64 -2.02 -11.18
N VAL A 102 -0.29 -3.27 -11.50
CA VAL A 102 -1.24 -4.39 -11.47
C VAL A 102 -0.89 -5.32 -10.33
N PHE A 103 -1.80 -5.41 -9.37
CA PHE A 103 -1.72 -6.28 -8.20
C PHE A 103 -2.37 -7.61 -8.53
N SER A 104 -1.78 -8.70 -8.07
CA SER A 104 -2.37 -10.02 -8.20
C SER A 104 -2.04 -10.93 -7.03
N LEU A 105 -3.01 -11.77 -6.68
CA LEU A 105 -2.87 -12.87 -5.74
C LEU A 105 -3.31 -14.15 -6.47
N GLU A 106 -2.43 -15.14 -6.54
CA GLU A 106 -2.68 -16.40 -7.24
C GLU A 106 -2.47 -17.59 -6.29
N GLY A 107 -3.45 -18.52 -6.32
CA GLY A 107 -3.47 -19.72 -5.49
C GLY A 107 -4.40 -20.79 -6.04
N LEU A 108 -4.84 -21.71 -5.16
CA LEU A 108 -5.77 -22.79 -5.50
C LEU A 108 -7.17 -22.27 -5.86
N ASP A 109 -7.60 -21.16 -5.25
CA ASP A 109 -8.90 -20.52 -5.55
C ASP A 109 -8.90 -19.71 -6.85
N GLY A 110 -7.76 -19.66 -7.55
CA GLY A 110 -7.57 -18.94 -8.79
C GLY A 110 -6.74 -17.67 -8.61
N LYS A 111 -6.92 -16.74 -9.54
CA LYS A 111 -6.18 -15.48 -9.62
C LYS A 111 -7.13 -14.31 -9.41
N PHE A 112 -6.79 -13.45 -8.46
CA PHE A 112 -7.45 -12.18 -8.21
C PHE A 112 -6.53 -11.06 -8.68
N GLU A 113 -7.07 -10.09 -9.41
CA GLU A 113 -6.29 -8.98 -9.95
C GLU A 113 -7.03 -7.66 -9.74
N SER A 114 -6.27 -6.62 -9.42
CA SER A 114 -6.74 -5.24 -9.39
C SER A 114 -5.60 -4.30 -9.76
N ASN A 115 -5.89 -3.01 -9.90
CA ASN A 115 -4.89 -2.03 -10.30
C ASN A 115 -5.05 -0.72 -9.54
N ALA A 116 -3.94 0.00 -9.44
CA ALA A 116 -3.88 1.35 -8.91
C ALA A 116 -2.88 2.17 -9.71
N TYR A 117 -3.21 3.44 -9.95
CA TYR A 117 -2.32 4.40 -10.56
C TYR A 117 -1.48 5.12 -9.50
N TYR A 118 -0.16 5.11 -9.69
CA TYR A 118 0.76 5.86 -8.84
C TYR A 118 1.31 7.10 -9.54
N ARG A 119 1.31 8.21 -8.80
CA ARG A 119 1.91 9.50 -9.22
C ARG A 119 3.01 9.96 -8.28
N LYS A 120 3.78 10.96 -8.69
CA LYS A 120 4.68 11.67 -7.76
C LYS A 120 3.84 12.43 -6.73
N PRO A 121 4.39 12.69 -5.53
CA PRO A 121 3.74 13.58 -4.60
C PRO A 121 3.49 14.98 -5.19
N ASP A 122 2.29 15.52 -4.98
CA ASP A 122 1.90 16.82 -5.56
C ASP A 122 2.56 18.02 -4.84
N GLY A 123 3.23 17.77 -3.73
CA GLY A 123 3.91 18.79 -2.94
C GLY A 123 4.97 18.19 -2.00
N PRO A 124 5.51 19.00 -1.09
CA PRO A 124 6.47 18.53 -0.11
C PRO A 124 5.89 17.40 0.76
N ARG A 125 6.74 16.42 1.08
CA ARG A 125 6.40 15.27 1.92
C ARG A 125 7.59 14.89 2.80
N LEU A 126 7.34 14.67 4.08
CA LEU A 126 8.24 13.94 4.95
C LEU A 126 7.84 12.47 4.98
N PHE A 127 8.77 11.59 4.61
CA PHE A 127 8.59 10.14 4.70
C PHE A 127 9.48 9.60 5.81
N SER A 128 8.92 8.84 6.74
CA SER A 128 9.71 8.05 7.69
C SER A 128 10.21 6.79 6.98
N LEU A 129 11.53 6.61 6.87
CA LEU A 129 12.13 5.40 6.30
C LEU A 129 12.35 4.33 7.37
N ASP A 130 12.72 4.77 8.57
CA ASP A 130 12.86 3.96 9.78
C ASP A 130 12.75 4.86 11.03
N ASN A 131 12.91 4.31 12.23
CA ASN A 131 12.79 5.05 13.50
C ASN A 131 13.75 6.25 13.63
N ASN A 132 14.79 6.34 12.82
CA ASN A 132 15.86 7.33 12.90
C ASN A 132 16.09 8.10 11.59
N GLN A 133 15.48 7.68 10.48
CA GLN A 133 15.71 8.25 9.15
C GLN A 133 14.43 8.80 8.55
N VAL A 134 14.50 10.06 8.12
CA VAL A 134 13.43 10.72 7.37
C VAL A 134 13.94 11.11 5.99
N PHE A 135 13.09 10.98 4.99
CA PHE A 135 13.31 11.43 3.63
C PHE A 135 12.40 12.62 3.32
N LEU A 136 13.01 13.73 2.94
CA LEU A 136 12.32 14.97 2.61
C LEU A 136 12.21 15.10 1.08
N TYR A 137 10.99 15.06 0.57
CA TYR A 137 10.70 15.27 -0.85
C TYR A 137 10.15 16.67 -1.09
N GLY A 138 10.61 17.36 -2.14
CA GLY A 138 9.99 18.62 -2.60
C GLY A 138 10.26 19.86 -1.74
N PHE A 139 11.09 19.77 -0.70
CA PHE A 139 11.48 20.94 0.09
C PHE A 139 12.58 21.74 -0.63
N ALA A 140 12.32 23.03 -0.89
CA ALA A 140 13.33 23.93 -1.43
C ALA A 140 14.27 24.39 -0.30
N PRO A 141 15.61 24.44 -0.51
CA PRO A 141 16.49 25.09 0.44
C PRO A 141 16.13 26.58 0.53
N GLN A 142 15.88 27.08 1.74
CA GLN A 142 15.87 28.52 1.94
C GLN A 142 17.31 29.01 1.80
N ASN A 143 17.57 29.85 0.80
CA ASN A 143 18.80 30.62 0.75
C ASN A 143 18.80 31.54 1.97
N LEU A 144 19.62 31.21 2.97
CA LEU A 144 19.93 32.05 4.13
C LEU A 144 20.95 33.13 3.75
#